data_AF-A0A7V9PGK7-F1
#
_entry.id   AF-A0A7V9PGK7-F1
#
_cell.length_a   1.000
_cell.length_b   1.000
_cell.length_c   1.000
_cell.angle_alpha   90.00
_cell.angle_beta   90.00
_cell.angle_gamma   90.00
#
_symmetry.space_group_name_H-M   'P 1'
#
loop_
_entity.id
_entity.type
_entity.pdbx_description
1 polymer ?
#
loop_
_entity_poly.entity_id
_entity_poly.type
_entity_poly.pdbx_seq_one_letter_code
_entity_poly.pdbx_strand_id
1 'polypeptide(L)'
;EYSSIRFGMFFLSEFMNTITMSAIIVTLFFGGPAGPSPFGPAALWGLLWFMAKLLVFLFVFVWLRATLPRFRYDQLMDLGWKRLIPVALGWLLLLGAIRLGRDEQWIADSAFWTTLVVLVAGLFIALLCGLAILSAIRTADRRRLDPAEVMS
;
A
#
# COMPACT_ATOMS: atom_id res chain seq x y z
N GLU A 1 11.70 31.19 15.57
CA GLU A 1 10.57 31.74 14.78
C GLU A 1 9.27 30.93 14.87
N TYR A 2 9.28 29.76 15.51
CA TYR A 2 8.07 29.13 16.02
C TYR A 2 8.12 29.13 17.56
N SER A 3 7.03 29.52 18.20
CA SER A 3 6.84 29.29 19.65
C SER A 3 6.74 27.78 19.88
N SER A 4 7.30 27.26 20.97
CA SER A 4 7.33 25.83 21.31
C SER A 4 5.95 25.16 21.22
N ILE A 5 4.87 25.92 21.46
CA ILE A 5 3.48 25.45 21.33
C ILE A 5 3.11 25.18 19.87
N ARG A 6 3.48 26.06 18.93
CA ARG A 6 3.18 25.89 17.51
C ARG A 6 3.98 24.74 16.89
N PHE A 7 5.21 24.53 17.37
CA PHE A 7 5.99 23.33 17.03
C PHE A 7 5.28 22.06 17.52
N GLY A 8 4.84 22.03 18.78
CA GLY A 8 4.10 20.89 19.34
C GLY A 8 2.83 20.54 18.56
N MET A 9 2.03 21.54 18.16
CA MET A 9 0.82 21.31 17.35
C MET A 9 1.12 20.77 15.95
N PHE A 10 2.24 21.17 15.34
CA PHE A 10 2.67 20.63 14.05
C PHE A 10 3.00 19.14 14.15
N PHE A 11 3.78 18.72 15.16
CA PHE A 11 4.08 17.30 15.37
C PHE A 11 2.83 16.48 15.69
N LEU A 12 1.96 17.01 16.56
CA LEU A 12 0.69 16.35 16.86
C LEU A 12 -0.13 16.10 15.59
N SER A 13 -0.18 17.08 14.69
CA SER A 13 -0.87 16.96 13.40
C SER A 13 -0.24 15.91 12.49
N GLU A 14 1.10 15.83 12.43
CA GLU A 14 1.81 14.79 11.65
C GLU A 14 1.48 13.37 12.18
N PHE A 15 1.46 13.21 13.51
CA PHE A 15 1.11 11.94 14.14
C PHE A 15 -0.37 11.58 13.94
N MET A 16 -1.28 12.55 14.10
CA MET A 16 -2.71 12.34 13.83
C MET A 16 -2.95 11.91 12.38
N ASN A 17 -2.31 12.56 11.41
CA ASN A 17 -2.45 12.18 10.00
C ASN A 17 -2.00 10.73 9.75
N THR A 18 -0.90 10.30 10.38
CA THR A 18 -0.40 8.91 10.26
C THR A 18 -1.41 7.90 10.83
N ILE A 19 -2.02 8.21 11.98
CA ILE A 19 -3.06 7.38 12.60
C ILE A 19 -4.31 7.32 11.71
N THR A 20 -4.78 8.47 11.20
CA THR A 20 -5.97 8.54 10.34
C THR A 20 -5.76 7.79 9.02
N MET A 21 -4.60 7.92 8.37
CA MET A 21 -4.29 7.17 7.15
C MET A 21 -4.25 5.66 7.40
N SER A 22 -3.67 5.24 8.53
CA SER A 22 -3.67 3.83 8.93
C SER A 22 -5.10 3.32 9.17
N ALA A 23 -5.96 4.12 9.80
CA ALA A 23 -7.37 3.79 10.00
C ALA A 23 -8.12 3.64 8.67
N ILE A 24 -7.90 4.55 7.71
CA ILE A 24 -8.50 4.49 6.36
C ILE A 24 -8.06 3.22 5.62
N ILE A 25 -6.78 2.83 5.72
CA ILE A 25 -6.28 1.60 5.10
C ILE A 25 -6.98 0.37 5.70
N VAL A 26 -7.11 0.31 7.03
CA VAL A 26 -7.76 -0.81 7.71
C VAL A 26 -9.24 -0.91 7.34
N THR A 27 -9.95 0.21 7.23
CA THR A 27 -11.37 0.21 6.86
C THR A 27 -11.61 -0.15 5.40
N LEU A 28 -10.84 0.44 4.47
CA LEU A 28 -11.06 0.25 3.03
C LEU A 28 -10.55 -1.10 2.52
N PHE A 29 -9.43 -1.60 3.03
CA PHE A 29 -8.78 -2.80 2.48
C PHE A 29 -8.89 -4.03 3.38
N PHE A 30 -8.95 -3.87 4.70
CA PHE A 30 -8.94 -4.99 5.66
C PHE A 30 -10.31 -5.27 6.28
N GLY A 31 -11.39 -4.79 5.67
CA GLY A 31 -12.76 -5.06 6.10
C GLY A 31 -13.12 -4.42 7.46
N GLY A 32 -12.34 -3.45 7.93
CA GLY A 32 -12.61 -2.69 9.15
C GLY A 32 -12.80 -3.59 10.39
N PRO A 33 -13.90 -3.42 11.16
CA PRO A 33 -14.17 -4.16 12.40
C PRO A 33 -14.70 -5.59 12.16
N ALA A 34 -14.79 -6.07 10.92
CA ALA A 34 -15.21 -7.45 10.67
C ALA A 34 -14.11 -8.43 11.14
N GLY A 35 -14.39 -9.12 12.24
CA GLY A 35 -13.61 -10.23 12.79
C GLY A 35 -14.55 -11.33 13.28
N PRO A 36 -14.12 -12.60 13.29
CA PRO A 36 -14.92 -13.67 13.87
C PRO A 36 -15.17 -13.36 15.35
N SER A 37 -16.44 -13.45 15.78
CA SER A 37 -16.86 -13.21 17.16
C SER A 37 -17.23 -14.54 17.81
N PRO A 38 -16.30 -15.22 18.51
CA PRO A 38 -16.56 -16.55 19.04
C PRO A 38 -17.45 -16.51 20.29
N PHE A 39 -17.30 -15.51 21.16
CA PHE A 39 -18.05 -15.40 22.42
C PHE A 39 -18.18 -13.93 22.88
N GLY A 40 -19.36 -13.31 22.74
CA GLY A 40 -19.67 -11.98 23.33
C GLY A 40 -20.30 -10.98 22.36
N PRO A 41 -20.53 -9.72 22.81
CA PRO A 41 -21.14 -8.68 21.98
C PRO A 41 -20.25 -8.39 20.77
N ALA A 42 -20.78 -8.59 19.56
CA ALA A 42 -20.04 -8.42 18.31
C ALA A 42 -19.38 -7.04 18.17
N ALA A 43 -19.93 -6.00 18.81
CA ALA A 43 -19.39 -4.65 18.80
C ALA A 43 -18.04 -4.52 19.52
N LEU A 44 -17.86 -5.18 20.68
CA LEU A 44 -16.61 -5.12 21.45
C LEU A 44 -15.50 -5.89 20.72
N TRP A 45 -15.82 -7.06 20.17
CA TRP A 45 -14.89 -7.86 19.39
C TRP A 45 -14.48 -7.18 18.08
N GLY A 46 -15.43 -6.53 17.40
CA GLY A 46 -15.13 -5.77 16.20
C GLY A 46 -14.23 -4.57 16.46
N LEU A 47 -14.44 -3.86 17.58
CA LEU A 47 -13.56 -2.75 17.98
C LEU A 47 -12.15 -3.23 18.35
N LEU A 48 -12.04 -4.33 19.10
CA LEU A 48 -10.75 -4.93 19.45
C LEU A 48 -9.97 -5.35 18.20
N TRP A 49 -10.65 -5.97 17.23
CA TRP A 49 -10.01 -6.40 15.98
C TRP A 49 -9.60 -5.21 15.11
N PHE A 50 -10.43 -4.15 15.08
CA PHE A 50 -10.08 -2.90 14.42
C PHE A 50 -8.84 -2.25 15.06
N MET A 51 -8.80 -2.16 16.39
CA MET A 51 -7.63 -1.61 17.11
C MET A 51 -6.38 -2.47 16.92
N ALA A 52 -6.51 -3.79 16.95
CA ALA A 52 -5.38 -4.68 16.70
C ALA A 52 -4.80 -4.46 15.29
N LYS A 53 -5.65 -4.42 14.25
CA LYS A 53 -5.22 -4.12 12.88
C LYS A 53 -4.57 -2.73 12.80
N LEU A 54 -5.19 -1.72 13.40
CA LEU A 54 -4.67 -0.36 13.40
C LEU A 54 -3.28 -0.29 14.04
N LEU A 55 -3.07 -0.95 15.18
CA LEU A 55 -1.76 -1.03 15.84
C LEU A 55 -0.71 -1.71 14.98
N VAL A 56 -1.06 -2.79 14.28
CA VAL A 56 -0.17 -3.46 13.31
C VAL A 56 0.25 -2.49 12.20
N PHE A 57 -0.69 -1.75 11.61
CA PHE A 57 -0.37 -0.76 10.58
C PHE A 57 0.48 0.39 11.11
N LEU A 58 0.18 0.88 12.31
CA LEU A 58 0.98 1.92 12.96
C LEU A 58 2.41 1.44 13.21
N PHE A 59 2.58 0.20 13.68
CA PHE A 59 3.87 -0.44 13.85
C PHE A 59 4.63 -0.55 12.52
N VAL A 60 3.95 -0.96 11.44
CA VAL A 60 4.55 -1.00 10.09
C VAL A 60 4.97 0.39 9.62
N PHE A 61 4.17 1.44 9.86
CA PHE A 61 4.55 2.82 9.51
C PHE A 61 5.80 3.28 10.25
N VAL A 62 5.89 3.00 11.55
CA VAL A 62 7.08 3.33 12.35
C VAL A 62 8.28 2.51 11.88
N TRP A 63 8.09 1.23 11.57
CA TRP A 63 9.14 0.35 11.05
C TRP A 63 9.66 0.84 9.69
N LEU A 64 8.78 1.14 8.74
CA LEU A 64 9.15 1.68 7.43
C LEU A 64 9.89 3.02 7.57
N ARG A 65 9.45 3.90 8.48
CA ARG A 65 10.15 5.18 8.76
C ARG A 65 11.57 4.94 9.27
N ALA A 66 11.80 3.88 10.04
CA ALA A 66 13.12 3.52 10.55
C ALA A 66 14.01 2.86 9.48
N THR A 67 13.44 2.10 8.54
CA THR A 67 14.23 1.34 7.54
C THR A 67 14.48 2.08 6.23
N LEU A 68 13.61 3.03 5.84
CA LEU A 68 13.69 3.65 4.52
C LEU A 68 14.80 4.72 4.45
N PRO A 69 15.77 4.60 3.51
CA PRO A 69 16.70 5.67 3.20
C PRO A 69 15.93 6.89 2.66
N ARG A 70 16.31 8.10 3.09
CA ARG A 70 15.65 9.34 2.71
C ARG A 70 15.61 9.51 1.18
N PHE A 71 14.42 9.36 0.58
CA PHE A 71 14.24 9.53 -0.87
C PHE A 71 14.31 11.00 -1.28
N ARG A 72 14.88 11.25 -2.47
CA ARG A 72 14.88 12.59 -3.07
C ARG A 72 13.51 12.91 -3.64
N TYR A 73 13.11 14.18 -3.59
CA TYR A 73 11.82 14.66 -4.10
C TYR A 73 11.57 14.22 -5.55
N ASP A 74 12.58 14.35 -6.41
CA ASP A 74 12.47 13.97 -7.83
C ASP A 74 12.15 12.50 -8.02
N GLN A 75 12.71 11.62 -7.17
CA GLN A 75 12.47 10.18 -7.25
C GLN A 75 11.03 9.83 -6.85
N LEU A 76 10.47 10.55 -5.88
CA LEU A 76 9.08 10.40 -5.46
C LEU A 76 8.12 10.93 -6.53
N MET A 77 8.46 12.04 -7.16
CA MET A 77 7.69 12.61 -8.27
C MET A 77 7.68 11.68 -9.48
N ASP A 78 8.85 11.15 -9.86
CA ASP A 78 8.98 10.19 -10.94
C ASP A 78 8.20 8.90 -10.66
N LEU A 79 8.25 8.38 -9.44
CA LEU A 79 7.51 7.18 -9.05
C LEU A 79 5.99 7.41 -9.13
N GLY A 80 5.52 8.54 -8.59
CA GLY A 80 4.11 8.92 -8.58
C GLY A 80 3.56 9.06 -10.00
N TRP A 81 4.22 9.87 -10.83
CA TRP A 81 3.70 10.22 -12.17
C TRP A 81 3.96 9.15 -13.22
N LYS A 82 5.14 8.51 -13.23
CA LYS A 82 5.50 7.57 -14.30
C LYS A 82 5.04 6.14 -14.02
N ARG A 83 4.83 5.76 -12.75
CA ARG A 83 4.45 4.38 -12.41
C ARG A 83 3.10 4.28 -11.70
N LEU A 84 2.86 5.03 -10.62
CA LEU A 84 1.63 4.85 -9.84
C LEU A 84 0.38 5.25 -10.63
N ILE A 85 0.39 6.41 -11.28
CA ILE A 85 -0.80 6.89 -12.02
C ILE A 85 -1.19 5.94 -13.16
N PRO A 86 -0.28 5.53 -14.07
CA PRO A 86 -0.64 4.60 -15.14
C PRO A 86 -1.13 3.24 -14.61
N VAL A 87 -0.52 2.72 -13.54
CA VAL A 87 -0.93 1.45 -12.93
C VAL A 87 -2.31 1.56 -12.29
N ALA A 88 -2.60 2.65 -11.56
CA ALA A 88 -3.90 2.88 -10.95
C ALA A 88 -5.01 3.03 -11.99
N LEU A 89 -4.75 3.76 -13.09
CA LEU A 89 -5.69 3.90 -14.20
C LEU A 89 -5.93 2.56 -14.91
N GLY A 90 -4.87 1.78 -15.17
CA GLY A 90 -5.01 0.44 -15.73
C GLY A 90 -5.86 -0.48 -14.86
N TRP A 91 -5.68 -0.42 -13.53
CA TRP A 91 -6.48 -1.20 -12.59
C TRP A 91 -7.95 -0.76 -12.56
N LEU A 92 -8.20 0.55 -12.59
CA LEU A 92 -9.57 1.09 -12.65
C LEU A 92 -10.29 0.61 -13.92
N LEU A 93 -9.64 0.71 -15.08
CA LEU A 93 -10.19 0.26 -16.36
C LEU A 93 -10.45 -1.26 -16.36
N LEU A 94 -9.51 -2.05 -15.81
CA LEU A 94 -9.65 -3.50 -15.69
C LEU A 94 -10.83 -3.87 -14.78
N LEU A 95 -10.96 -3.24 -13.61
CA LEU A 95 -12.09 -3.46 -12.71
C LEU A 95 -13.42 -3.02 -13.36
N GLY A 96 -13.42 -1.90 -14.09
CA GLY A 96 -14.57 -1.41 -14.83
C GLY A 96 -15.01 -2.39 -15.93
N ALA A 97 -14.06 -2.92 -16.70
CA ALA A 97 -14.32 -3.91 -17.74
C ALA A 97 -14.88 -5.22 -17.15
N ILE A 98 -14.33 -5.70 -16.03
CA ILE A 98 -14.84 -6.89 -15.33
C ILE A 98 -16.27 -6.67 -14.81
N ARG A 99 -16.53 -5.50 -14.21
CA ARG A 99 -17.88 -5.13 -13.72
C ARG A 99 -18.89 -5.13 -14.88
N LEU A 100 -18.55 -4.48 -15.99
CA LEU A 100 -19.40 -4.41 -17.17
C LEU A 100 -19.64 -5.79 -17.80
N GLY A 101 -18.58 -6.60 -17.97
CA GLY A 101 -18.69 -7.96 -18.54
C GLY A 101 -19.48 -8.94 -17.67
N ARG A 102 -19.56 -8.69 -16.36
CA ARG A 102 -20.43 -9.44 -15.44
C ARG A 102 -21.89 -9.03 -15.56
N ASP A 103 -22.17 -7.73 -15.71
CA ASP A 103 -23.53 -7.20 -15.78
C ASP A 103 -24.25 -7.63 -17.09
N GLU A 104 -23.52 -7.74 -18.20
CA GLU A 104 -24.01 -8.21 -19.51
C GLU A 104 -24.02 -9.76 -19.66
N GLN A 105 -23.74 -10.52 -18.59
CA GLN A 105 -23.70 -12.01 -18.58
C GLN A 105 -22.79 -12.67 -19.64
N TRP A 106 -21.89 -11.92 -20.29
CA TRP A 106 -20.93 -12.47 -21.27
C TRP A 106 -20.04 -13.56 -20.64
N ILE A 107 -19.78 -13.44 -19.34
CA ILE A 107 -19.11 -14.46 -18.53
C ILE A 107 -20.18 -15.36 -17.92
N ALA A 108 -20.74 -16.25 -18.75
CA ALA A 108 -21.71 -17.26 -18.33
C ALA A 108 -21.09 -18.17 -17.27
N ASP A 109 -21.77 -18.30 -16.12
CA ASP A 109 -21.48 -19.19 -14.99
C ASP A 109 -20.00 -19.42 -14.67
N SER A 110 -19.46 -18.59 -13.77
CA SER A 110 -18.78 -19.09 -12.57
C SER A 110 -18.09 -17.94 -11.83
N ALA A 111 -18.29 -17.88 -10.52
CA ALA A 111 -17.42 -17.15 -9.61
C ALA A 111 -15.92 -17.44 -9.87
N PHE A 112 -15.59 -18.56 -10.51
CA PHE A 112 -14.26 -18.96 -10.96
C PHE A 112 -13.61 -17.95 -11.91
N TRP A 113 -14.20 -17.55 -13.04
CA TRP A 113 -13.51 -16.66 -13.99
C TRP A 113 -13.26 -15.26 -13.42
N THR A 114 -14.19 -14.72 -12.64
CA THR A 114 -14.04 -13.41 -12.00
C THR A 114 -13.01 -13.43 -10.87
N THR A 115 -13.00 -14.47 -10.03
CA THR A 115 -11.95 -14.63 -8.99
C THR A 115 -10.60 -14.95 -9.59
N LEU A 116 -10.53 -15.75 -10.67
CA LEU A 116 -9.31 -16.07 -11.39
C LEU A 116 -8.68 -14.81 -11.98
N VAL A 117 -9.45 -13.97 -12.66
CA VAL A 117 -8.91 -12.71 -13.23
C VAL A 117 -8.42 -11.77 -12.13
N VAL A 118 -9.14 -11.63 -11.02
CA VAL A 118 -8.71 -10.80 -9.88
C VAL A 118 -7.45 -11.35 -9.21
N LEU A 119 -7.35 -12.68 -9.06
CA LEU A 119 -6.17 -13.35 -8.52
C LEU A 119 -4.96 -13.25 -9.46
N VAL A 120 -5.16 -13.45 -10.77
CA VAL A 120 -4.09 -13.33 -11.78
C VAL A 120 -3.62 -11.89 -11.88
N ALA A 121 -4.53 -10.92 -11.87
CA ALA A 121 -4.17 -9.50 -11.88
C ALA A 121 -3.47 -9.09 -10.57
N GLY A 122 -3.93 -9.60 -9.43
CA GLY A 122 -3.26 -9.43 -8.13
C GLY A 122 -1.87 -10.07 -8.07
N LEU A 123 -1.71 -11.28 -8.61
CA LEU A 123 -0.44 -11.99 -8.72
C LEU A 123 0.52 -11.28 -9.69
N PHE A 124 0.00 -10.78 -10.82
CA PHE A 124 0.77 -10.00 -11.78
C PHE A 124 1.30 -8.71 -11.17
N ILE A 125 0.50 -8.03 -10.33
CA ILE A 125 0.96 -6.86 -9.57
C ILE A 125 1.98 -7.26 -8.50
N ALA A 126 1.77 -8.36 -7.76
CA ALA A 126 2.75 -8.85 -6.79
C ALA A 126 4.09 -9.20 -7.46
N LEU A 127 4.04 -9.77 -8.67
CA LEU A 127 5.20 -10.07 -9.50
C LEU A 127 5.87 -8.79 -10.01
N LEU A 128 5.11 -7.81 -10.51
CA LEU A 128 5.66 -6.52 -10.95
C LEU A 128 6.27 -5.73 -9.80
N CYS A 129 5.64 -5.71 -8.62
CA CYS A 129 6.19 -5.14 -7.41
C CYS A 129 7.46 -5.88 -6.97
N GLY A 130 7.46 -7.21 -7.00
CA GLY A 130 8.63 -8.04 -6.70
C GLY A 130 9.79 -7.81 -7.66
N LEU A 131 9.52 -7.72 -8.96
CA LEU A 131 10.52 -7.42 -9.99
C LEU A 131 11.02 -5.97 -9.91
N ALA A 132 10.16 -5.02 -9.56
CA ALA A 132 10.57 -3.64 -9.29
C ALA A 132 11.51 -3.55 -8.07
N ILE A 133 11.24 -4.32 -7.01
CA ILE A 133 12.13 -4.42 -5.85
C ILE A 133 13.45 -5.12 -6.22
N LEU A 134 13.40 -6.22 -6.97
CA LEU A 134 14.60 -6.94 -7.40
C LEU A 134 15.47 -6.13 -8.38
N SER A 135 14.86 -5.41 -9.31
CA SER A 135 15.58 -4.51 -10.23
C SER A 135 16.18 -3.32 -9.48
N ALA A 136 15.53 -2.81 -8.45
CA ALA A 136 16.10 -1.80 -7.55
C ALA A 136 17.33 -2.34 -6.79
N ILE A 137 17.26 -3.58 -6.29
CA ILE A 137 18.40 -4.24 -5.61
C ILE A 137 19.55 -4.49 -6.60
N ARG A 138 19.27 -5.03 -7.79
CA ARG A 138 20.31 -5.27 -8.82
C ARG A 138 20.98 -3.99 -9.31
N THR A 139 20.24 -2.88 -9.35
CA THR A 139 20.81 -1.56 -9.73
C THR A 139 21.74 -1.02 -8.63
N ALA A 140 21.49 -1.36 -7.37
CA ALA A 140 22.37 -1.02 -6.25
C ALA A 140 23.69 -1.83 -6.28
N ASP A 141 23.65 -3.09 -6.72
CA ASP A 141 24.86 -3.92 -6.85
C ASP A 141 25.77 -3.48 -8.01
N ARG A 142 25.22 -3.02 -9.14
CA ARG A 142 26.03 -2.54 -10.27
C ARG A 142 26.93 -1.35 -9.91
N ARG A 143 26.50 -0.49 -8.97
CA ARG A 143 27.32 0.65 -8.49
C ARG A 143 28.45 0.26 -7.53
N ARG A 144 28.47 -0.97 -7.01
CA ARG A 144 29.57 -1.48 -6.16
C ARG A 144 30.72 -2.08 -6.98
N LEU A 145 30.50 -2.38 -8.26
CA LEU A 145 31.45 -3.08 -9.14
C LEU A 145 32.22 -2.16 -10.10
N ASP A 146 32.02 -0.85 -10.03
CA ASP A 146 32.91 0.14 -10.63
C ASP A 146 33.90 0.77 -9.61
N PRO A 147 34.86 0.02 -9.03
CA PRO A 147 36.07 0.61 -8.45
C PRO A 147 36.99 1.27 -9.48
N ALA A 148 36.72 1.12 -10.78
CA ALA A 148 37.65 1.48 -11.85
C ALA A 148 37.75 3.00 -12.14
N GLU A 149 36.78 3.82 -11.69
CA GLU A 149 36.79 5.28 -11.90
C GLU A 149 37.48 6.08 -10.78
N VAL A 150 37.88 5.46 -9.67
CA VAL A 150 38.53 6.16 -8.54
C VAL A 150 40.07 6.19 -8.69
N MET A 151 40.62 5.61 -9.77
CA MET A 151 42.08 5.45 -9.95
C MET A 151 42.64 5.96 -11.28
N SER A 152 41.88 6.78 -12.03
CA SER A 152 42.36 7.55 -13.19
C SER A 152 42.12 9.03 -12.99
#